data_AF-A0A841HEE4-F1
#
_entry.id   AF-A0A841HEE4-F1
#
_cell.length_a   1.000
_cell.length_b   1.000
_cell.length_c   1.000
_cell.angle_alpha   90.00
_cell.angle_beta   90.00
_cell.angle_gamma   90.00
#
_symmetry.space_group_name_H-M   'P 1'
#
loop_
_entity.id
_entity.type
_entity.pdbx_description
1 polymer ?
#
loop_
_entity_poly.entity_id
_entity_poly.type
_entity_poly.pdbx_seq_one_letter_code
_entity_poly.pdbx_strand_id
1 'polypeptide(L)'
;MATLQAATTSTGTIVSDAQTVRQLCESYCFGTLNWEVDEEGELIIWGYDSFEVYEARENGLPDYDGGIVTHEFLRQLAEYIDGDQELDIQTAGYTKCRFPVLAKRYVIRNGEVLHADLTGLDPIGE
;
A
#
# COMPACT_ATOMS: atom_id res chain seq x y z
N MET A 1 22.70 9.69 -10.09
CA MET A 1 21.26 9.42 -9.92
C MET A 1 20.75 10.26 -8.75
N ALA A 2 19.59 10.91 -8.86
CA ALA A 2 18.99 11.59 -7.71
C ALA A 2 18.24 10.54 -6.87
N THR A 3 18.49 10.48 -5.57
CA THR A 3 17.74 9.61 -4.66
C THR A 3 16.27 10.05 -4.67
N LEU A 4 15.36 9.11 -4.96
CA LEU A 4 13.92 9.31 -4.80
C LEU A 4 13.61 9.34 -3.31
N GLN A 5 12.92 10.39 -2.86
CA GLN A 5 12.37 10.46 -1.51
C GLN A 5 10.86 10.31 -1.62
N ALA A 6 10.31 9.26 -1.04
CA ALA A 6 8.87 8.99 -1.04
C ALA A 6 8.32 8.95 0.38
N ALA A 7 7.04 9.24 0.50
CA ALA A 7 6.26 9.02 1.71
C ALA A 7 4.93 8.38 1.33
N THR A 8 4.50 7.44 2.15
CA THR A 8 3.22 6.74 2.03
C THR A 8 2.41 6.98 3.30
N THR A 9 1.11 7.18 3.13
CA THR A 9 0.12 7.19 4.22
C THR A 9 -1.16 6.54 3.72
N SER A 10 -1.91 5.91 4.60
CA SER A 10 -3.27 5.46 4.32
C SER A 10 -4.28 6.28 5.11
N THR A 11 -5.55 6.21 4.71
CA THR A 11 -6.65 6.39 5.67
C THR A 11 -6.66 5.22 6.66
N GLY A 12 -7.28 5.42 7.83
CA GLY A 12 -7.66 4.30 8.67
C GLY A 12 -8.92 3.63 8.12
N THR A 13 -8.99 2.30 8.25
CA THR A 13 -10.17 1.50 7.90
C THR A 13 -10.44 0.47 8.97
N ILE A 14 -11.70 0.27 9.34
CA ILE A 14 -12.08 -0.86 10.18
C ILE A 14 -12.02 -2.14 9.33
N VAL A 15 -11.42 -3.19 9.90
CA VAL A 15 -11.38 -4.52 9.29
C VAL A 15 -12.27 -5.49 10.04
N SER A 16 -12.88 -6.42 9.31
CA SER A 16 -13.84 -7.39 9.84
C SER A 16 -13.19 -8.47 10.72
N ASP A 17 -11.92 -8.80 10.48
CA ASP A 17 -11.11 -9.70 11.32
C ASP A 17 -9.70 -9.14 11.56
N ALA A 18 -9.54 -8.44 12.68
CA ALA A 18 -8.28 -7.82 13.06
C ALA A 18 -7.14 -8.82 13.34
N GLN A 19 -7.43 -10.09 13.66
CA GLN A 19 -6.35 -11.07 13.87
C GLN A 19 -5.87 -11.64 12.54
N THR A 20 -6.79 -11.97 11.64
CA THR A 20 -6.42 -12.45 10.30
C THR A 20 -5.71 -11.37 9.49
N VAL A 21 -6.14 -10.11 9.57
CA VAL A 21 -5.44 -9.02 8.89
C VAL A 21 -4.03 -8.79 9.44
N ARG A 22 -3.81 -8.94 10.76
CA ARG A 22 -2.44 -8.88 11.32
C ARG A 22 -1.56 -9.99 10.77
N GLN A 23 -2.06 -11.23 10.75
CA GLN A 23 -1.32 -12.38 10.20
C GLN A 23 -1.02 -12.19 8.71
N LEU A 24 -1.98 -11.64 7.97
CA LEU A 24 -1.78 -11.29 6.57
C LEU A 24 -0.67 -10.23 6.42
N CYS A 25 -0.70 -9.15 7.21
CA CYS A 25 0.36 -8.14 7.12
C CYS A 25 1.73 -8.67 7.57
N GLU A 26 1.77 -9.62 8.52
CA GLU A 26 3.00 -10.30 8.96
C GLU A 26 3.58 -11.26 7.91
N SER A 27 2.74 -11.83 7.02
CA SER A 27 3.21 -12.73 5.95
C SER A 27 3.87 -11.99 4.78
N TYR A 28 3.72 -10.67 4.71
CA TYR A 28 4.29 -9.82 3.69
C TYR A 28 5.32 -8.84 4.27
N CYS A 29 6.19 -8.32 3.41
CA CYS A 29 7.18 -7.32 3.76
C CYS A 29 6.84 -5.98 3.08
N PHE A 30 6.72 -4.93 3.90
CA PHE A 30 6.40 -3.57 3.46
C PHE A 30 7.65 -2.69 3.32
N GLY A 31 8.83 -3.32 3.27
CA GLY A 31 10.11 -2.63 3.21
C GLY A 31 10.34 -1.79 4.47
N THR A 32 10.35 -0.46 4.32
CA THR A 32 10.53 0.49 5.42
C THR A 32 9.23 1.16 5.89
N LEU A 33 8.09 0.77 5.30
CA LEU A 33 6.78 1.24 5.76
C LEU A 33 6.36 0.47 7.01
N ASN A 34 5.62 1.18 7.86
CA ASN A 34 4.97 0.65 9.04
C ASN A 34 3.51 0.39 8.73
N TRP A 35 2.94 -0.55 9.46
CA TRP A 35 1.52 -0.81 9.48
C TRP A 35 1.13 -1.16 10.92
N GLU A 36 -0.11 -0.87 11.28
CA GLU A 36 -0.69 -1.31 12.54
C GLU A 36 -2.16 -1.65 12.35
N VAL A 37 -2.62 -2.66 13.10
CA VAL A 37 -4.03 -2.87 13.36
C VAL A 37 -4.22 -2.61 14.84
N ASP A 38 -4.97 -1.58 15.19
CA ASP A 38 -5.10 -1.11 16.58
C ASP A 38 -6.08 -1.98 17.41
N GLU A 39 -6.38 -1.53 18.63
CA GLU A 39 -7.31 -2.23 19.54
C GLU A 39 -8.76 -2.19 19.06
N GLU A 40 -9.14 -1.18 18.26
CA GLU A 40 -10.47 -1.03 17.66
C GLU A 40 -10.62 -1.80 16.35
N GLY A 41 -9.51 -2.36 15.83
CA GLY A 41 -9.47 -3.06 14.55
C GLY A 41 -9.30 -2.12 13.37
N GLU A 42 -8.81 -0.90 13.59
CA GLU A 42 -8.46 0.03 12.53
C GLU A 42 -7.07 -0.31 11.97
N LEU A 43 -6.99 -0.52 10.66
CA LEU A 43 -5.73 -0.71 9.92
C LEU A 43 -5.24 0.63 9.37
N ILE A 44 -3.97 0.96 9.66
CA ILE A 44 -3.27 2.13 9.12
C ILE A 44 -1.90 1.71 8.58
N ILE A 45 -1.45 2.31 7.48
CA ILE A 45 -0.15 2.09 6.82
C ILE A 45 0.54 3.43 6.58
N TRP A 46 1.81 3.58 6.97
CA TRP A 46 2.54 4.83 6.80
C TRP A 46 4.06 4.66 6.81
N GLY A 47 4.78 5.61 6.23
CA GLY A 47 6.25 5.64 6.32
C GLY A 47 6.92 6.43 5.22
N TYR A 48 8.25 6.37 5.20
CA TYR A 48 9.10 7.10 4.25
C TYR A 48 9.60 6.18 3.13
N ASP A 49 8.66 5.64 2.36
CA ASP A 49 8.95 4.85 1.17
C ASP A 49 7.79 4.88 0.19
N SER A 50 7.99 4.30 -1.00
CA SER A 50 6.88 3.96 -1.87
C SER A 50 6.12 2.73 -1.38
N PHE A 51 4.80 2.72 -1.57
CA PHE A 51 3.99 1.55 -1.24
C PHE A 51 4.25 0.39 -2.23
N GLU A 52 5.17 -0.48 -1.83
CA GLU A 52 5.55 -1.69 -2.53
C GLU A 52 5.62 -2.83 -1.50
N VAL A 53 4.91 -3.92 -1.78
CA VAL A 53 4.77 -5.07 -0.89
C VAL A 53 5.43 -6.26 -1.56
N TYR A 54 6.23 -6.98 -0.79
CA TYR A 54 6.97 -8.17 -1.20
C TYR A 54 6.53 -9.36 -0.36
N GLU A 55 6.77 -10.58 -0.84
CA GLU A 55 6.72 -11.73 0.05
C GLU A 55 7.80 -11.59 1.14
N ALA A 56 7.48 -12.00 2.36
CA ALA A 56 8.43 -12.04 3.45
C ALA A 56 9.26 -13.33 3.39
N ARG A 57 10.59 -13.20 3.37
CA ARG A 57 11.49 -14.35 3.59
C ARG A 57 11.41 -14.82 5.03
N GLU A 58 11.96 -16.01 5.34
CA GLU A 58 11.99 -16.56 6.71
C GLU A 58 12.63 -15.62 7.76
N ASN A 59 13.47 -14.67 7.32
CA ASN A 59 14.10 -13.67 8.17
C ASN A 59 13.37 -12.31 8.20
N GLY A 60 12.16 -12.22 7.64
CA GLY A 60 11.34 -11.00 7.58
C GLY A 60 11.80 -9.97 6.55
N LEU A 61 12.89 -10.24 5.80
CA LEU A 61 13.35 -9.35 4.73
C LEU A 61 12.54 -9.57 3.45
N PRO A 62 12.42 -8.55 2.60
CA PRO A 62 11.67 -8.66 1.34
C PRO A 62 12.35 -9.64 0.38
N ASP A 63 11.53 -10.47 -0.27
CA ASP A 63 12.00 -11.30 -1.37
C ASP A 63 12.06 -10.52 -2.69
N TYR A 64 13.18 -9.85 -2.93
CA TYR A 64 13.40 -9.12 -4.18
C TYR A 64 13.44 -10.02 -5.42
N ASP A 65 13.73 -11.31 -5.27
CA ASP A 65 13.79 -12.26 -6.39
C ASP A 65 12.38 -12.68 -6.85
N GLY A 66 11.43 -12.76 -5.91
CA GLY A 66 10.00 -13.00 -6.17
C GLY A 66 9.27 -11.80 -6.77
N GLY A 67 9.79 -10.59 -6.54
CA GLY A 67 9.26 -9.34 -7.09
C GLY A 67 8.14 -8.72 -6.26
N ILE A 68 7.49 -7.70 -6.81
CA ILE A 68 6.46 -6.90 -6.13
C ILE A 68 5.10 -7.61 -6.24
N VAL A 69 4.45 -7.85 -5.11
CA VAL A 69 3.16 -8.56 -4.97
C VAL A 69 2.05 -7.66 -4.40
N THR A 70 2.20 -6.33 -4.48
CA THR A 70 1.24 -5.34 -3.95
C THR A 70 -0.22 -5.61 -4.35
N HIS A 71 -0.50 -5.92 -5.62
CA HIS A 71 -1.86 -6.17 -6.07
C HIS A 71 -2.48 -7.44 -5.48
N GLU A 72 -1.66 -8.46 -5.23
CA GLU A 72 -2.12 -9.70 -4.63
C GLU A 72 -2.47 -9.47 -3.15
N PHE A 73 -1.55 -8.85 -2.41
CA PHE A 73 -1.79 -8.46 -1.02
C PHE A 73 -3.08 -7.63 -0.89
N LEU A 74 -3.26 -6.59 -1.71
CA LEU A 74 -4.44 -5.73 -1.65
C LEU A 74 -5.74 -6.47 -1.99
N ARG A 75 -5.70 -7.47 -2.88
CA ARG A 75 -6.88 -8.31 -3.18
C ARG A 75 -7.27 -9.20 -2.01
N GLN A 76 -6.30 -9.81 -1.33
CA GLN A 76 -6.56 -10.59 -0.13
C GLN A 76 -7.09 -9.69 0.99
N LEU A 77 -6.48 -8.51 1.17
CA LEU A 77 -6.92 -7.53 2.17
C LEU A 77 -8.36 -7.04 1.92
N ALA A 78 -8.78 -6.93 0.67
CA ALA A 78 -10.13 -6.50 0.29
C ALA A 78 -11.25 -7.42 0.80
N GLU A 79 -10.95 -8.69 1.08
CA GLU A 79 -11.93 -9.62 1.67
C GLU A 79 -12.25 -9.29 3.14
N TYR A 80 -11.40 -8.48 3.79
CA TYR A 80 -11.50 -8.12 5.21
C TYR A 80 -11.90 -6.67 5.46
N ILE A 81 -12.10 -5.86 4.41
CA ILE A 81 -12.58 -4.49 4.55
C ILE A 81 -14.10 -4.52 4.41
N ASP A 82 -14.79 -4.04 5.45
CA ASP A 82 -16.26 -3.99 5.47
C ASP A 82 -16.80 -3.16 4.31
N GLY A 83 -17.98 -3.53 3.81
CA GLY A 83 -18.51 -2.98 2.55
C GLY A 83 -18.80 -1.46 2.56
N ASP A 84 -18.91 -0.84 3.73
CA ASP A 84 -19.06 0.61 3.88
C ASP A 84 -17.74 1.33 4.19
N GLN A 85 -16.66 0.59 4.42
CA GLN A 85 -15.33 1.12 4.72
C GLN A 85 -14.49 1.29 3.43
N GLU A 86 -13.49 2.15 3.51
CA GLU A 86 -12.55 2.42 2.42
C GLU A 86 -11.14 2.55 2.98
N LEU A 87 -10.19 1.83 2.37
CA LEU A 87 -8.76 2.03 2.60
C LEU A 87 -8.15 2.77 1.40
N ASP A 88 -7.72 4.00 1.61
CA ASP A 88 -7.05 4.82 0.60
C ASP A 88 -5.58 5.01 0.96
N ILE A 89 -4.69 4.36 0.22
CA ILE A 89 -3.24 4.41 0.39
C ILE A 89 -2.65 5.32 -0.68
N GLN A 90 -1.97 6.37 -0.24
CA GLN A 90 -1.40 7.40 -1.10
C GLN A 90 0.11 7.46 -0.90
N THR A 91 0.84 7.45 -2.00
CA THR A 91 2.28 7.65 -2.05
C THR A 91 2.59 8.88 -2.88
N ALA A 92 3.44 9.77 -2.35
CA ALA A 92 4.05 10.86 -3.11
C ALA A 92 5.57 10.80 -3.00
N GLY A 93 6.27 11.02 -4.11
CA GLY A 93 7.72 10.97 -4.16
C GLY A 93 8.35 12.03 -5.07
N TYR A 94 9.49 12.54 -4.61
CA TYR A 94 10.18 13.69 -5.18
C TYR A 94 11.66 13.37 -5.40
N THR A 95 12.27 14.00 -6.39
CA THR A 95 13.73 14.03 -6.54
C THR A 95 14.28 15.40 -6.13
N LYS A 96 15.62 15.54 -6.06
CA LYS A 96 16.40 16.71 -5.60
C LYS A 96 15.85 18.12 -5.91
N CYS A 97 15.04 18.29 -6.96
CA CYS A 97 14.43 19.56 -7.36
C CYS A 97 12.96 19.75 -6.92
N ARG A 98 12.43 18.95 -5.97
CA ARG A 98 11.05 19.02 -5.43
C ARG A 98 9.92 18.83 -6.44
N PHE A 99 10.22 18.38 -7.66
CA PHE A 99 9.18 17.95 -8.60
C PHE A 99 8.66 16.58 -8.18
N PRO A 100 7.33 16.39 -8.07
CA PRO A 100 6.77 15.08 -7.87
C PRO A 100 7.05 14.25 -9.13
N VAL A 101 7.83 13.19 -8.96
CA VAL A 101 8.14 12.24 -10.04
C VAL A 101 7.50 10.87 -9.81
N LEU A 102 6.90 10.70 -8.63
CA LEU A 102 6.14 9.53 -8.22
C LEU A 102 4.89 10.02 -7.51
N ALA A 103 3.72 9.59 -7.99
CA ALA A 103 2.51 9.58 -7.20
C ALA A 103 1.79 8.28 -7.54
N LYS A 104 1.40 7.54 -6.50
CA LYS A 104 0.63 6.30 -6.62
C LYS A 104 -0.50 6.37 -5.60
N ARG A 105 -1.65 5.83 -5.97
CA ARG A 105 -2.81 5.70 -5.09
C ARG A 105 -3.43 4.33 -5.28
N TYR A 106 -3.66 3.63 -4.19
CA TYR A 106 -4.44 2.41 -4.14
C TYR A 106 -5.67 2.66 -3.28
N VAL A 107 -6.84 2.25 -3.76
CA VAL A 107 -8.08 2.35 -2.98
C VAL A 107 -8.72 0.97 -2.93
N ILE A 108 -9.01 0.48 -1.73
CA ILE A 108 -9.85 -0.68 -1.53
C ILE A 108 -11.23 -0.22 -1.04
N ARG A 109 -12.28 -0.54 -1.79
CA ARG A 109 -13.67 -0.25 -1.44
C ARG A 109 -14.61 -1.22 -2.13
N ASN A 110 -15.72 -1.58 -1.49
CA ASN A 110 -16.71 -2.51 -2.06
C ASN A 110 -16.11 -3.84 -2.58
N GLY A 111 -15.05 -4.34 -1.94
CA GLY A 111 -14.33 -5.54 -2.37
C GLY A 111 -13.48 -5.39 -3.64
N GLU A 112 -13.38 -4.17 -4.19
CA GLU A 112 -12.57 -3.87 -5.38
C GLU A 112 -11.27 -3.16 -4.99
N VAL A 113 -10.20 -3.44 -5.76
CA VAL A 113 -8.90 -2.75 -5.65
C VAL A 113 -8.74 -1.84 -6.87
N LEU A 114 -8.65 -0.53 -6.62
CA LEU A 114 -8.45 0.51 -7.62
C LEU A 114 -7.02 1.05 -7.52
N HIS A 115 -6.43 1.41 -8.66
CA HIS A 115 -5.07 1.94 -8.73
C HIS A 115 -5.01 3.15 -9.68
N ALA A 116 -4.25 4.17 -9.29
CA ALA A 116 -3.89 5.29 -10.15
C ALA A 116 -2.43 5.72 -9.88
N ASP A 117 -1.73 6.13 -10.93
CA ASP A 117 -0.37 6.67 -10.82
C ASP A 117 -0.11 7.78 -11.86
N LEU A 118 1.11 8.33 -11.86
CA LEU A 118 1.54 9.36 -12.81
C LEU A 118 1.87 8.84 -14.22
N THR A 119 1.79 7.53 -14.47
CA THR A 119 2.21 6.95 -15.77
C THR A 119 1.16 7.07 -16.87
N GLY A 120 -0.10 7.35 -16.49
CA GLY A 120 -1.19 7.62 -17.42
C GLY A 120 -0.87 8.81 -18.32
N LEU A 121 -0.56 8.55 -19.58
CA LEU A 121 -0.38 9.55 -20.63
C LEU A 121 -1.52 9.49 -21.65
N ASP A 122 -2.70 9.11 -21.19
CA ASP A 122 -3.88 9.07 -22.04
C ASP A 122 -4.33 10.51 -22.38
N PRO A 123 -4.67 10.79 -23.65
CA PRO A 123 -5.30 12.05 -24.01
C PRO A 123 -6.54 12.28 -23.15
N ILE A 124 -6.74 13.51 -22.69
CA ILE A 124 -8.00 13.89 -22.02
C ILE A 124 -9.07 13.98 -23.12
N GLY A 125 -9.74 12.85 -23.39
CA GLY A 125 -10.79 12.69 -24.41
C GLY A 125 -10.29 12.29 -25.80
N GLU A 126 -11.24 11.93 -26.68
CA GLU A 126 -11.13 12.38 -28.08
C GLU A 126 -11.31 13.90 -28.14
#